data_AF-A0A1X7SYW7-F1
#
_entry.id   AF-A0A1X7SYW7-F1
#
_cell.length_a   1.000
_cell.length_b   1.000
_cell.length_c   1.000
_cell.angle_alpha   90.00
_cell.angle_beta   90.00
_cell.angle_gamma   90.00
#
_symmetry.space_group_name_H-M   'P 1'
#
loop_
_entity.id
_entity.type
_entity.pdbx_description
1 polymer ?
#
loop_
_entity_poly.entity_id
_entity_poly.type
_entity_poly.pdbx_seq_one_letter_code
_entity_poly.pdbx_strand_id
1 'polypeptide(L)'
;MATPEGPTEVNCSIKSVEQDNSNFNEEEEKQIQEAILRLSQREEPVNILVIGPTGVGKSTLINALLGNTVAKVGYGAGSVTSEVEVYEGEYRGIKLRVYDTAGFSDTEGKSNVAIVREIAEEKKFDLILICMRMDGRADKGVKDMFTSLGDMMNKEMWERSVIVLTHTNT
;
A
#
# COMPACT_ATOMS: atom_id res chain seq x y z
N MET A 1 30.76 0.50 28.55
CA MET A 1 30.62 0.64 27.09
C MET A 1 29.68 -0.45 26.62
N ALA A 2 28.42 -0.11 26.39
CA ALA A 2 27.46 -1.04 25.78
C ALA A 2 27.54 -0.86 24.26
N THR A 3 27.79 -1.94 23.54
CA THR A 3 27.68 -1.99 22.08
C THR A 3 26.21 -1.87 21.68
N PRO A 4 25.85 -1.10 20.64
CA PRO A 4 24.48 -1.07 20.17
C PRO A 4 24.18 -2.40 19.50
N GLU A 5 23.13 -3.08 19.98
CA GLU A 5 22.54 -4.24 19.33
C GLU A 5 22.16 -3.86 17.89
N GLY A 6 22.66 -4.64 16.92
CA GLY A 6 22.33 -4.46 15.51
C GLY A 6 20.83 -4.64 15.27
N PRO A 7 20.31 -4.17 14.13
CA PRO A 7 18.89 -4.30 13.84
C PRO A 7 18.49 -5.77 13.87
N THR A 8 17.57 -6.10 14.78
CA THR A 8 16.93 -7.40 14.92
C THR A 8 16.42 -7.83 13.55
N GLU A 9 16.96 -8.92 13.01
CA GLU A 9 16.39 -9.60 11.85
C GLU A 9 14.96 -10.00 12.21
N VAL A 10 13.98 -9.23 11.72
CA VAL A 10 12.58 -9.61 11.77
C VAL A 10 12.41 -10.70 10.73
N ASN A 11 12.71 -11.93 11.12
CA ASN A 11 12.38 -13.13 10.35
C ASN A 11 10.87 -13.38 10.44
N CYS A 12 10.08 -12.45 9.91
CA CYS A 12 8.70 -12.71 9.57
C CYS A 12 8.72 -13.38 8.19
N SER A 13 9.11 -14.66 8.19
CA SER A 13 8.72 -15.55 7.12
C SER A 13 7.20 -15.55 7.13
N ILE A 14 6.59 -14.73 6.27
CA ILE A 14 5.21 -14.96 5.83
C ILE A 14 5.27 -16.38 5.29
N LYS A 15 4.77 -17.33 6.08
CA LYS A 15 4.51 -18.69 5.60
C LYS A 15 3.80 -18.47 4.30
N SER A 16 4.47 -18.87 3.22
CA SER A 16 3.97 -18.97 1.86
C SER A 16 2.49 -18.67 1.84
N VAL A 17 2.11 -17.46 1.39
CA VAL A 17 0.76 -17.27 0.86
C VAL A 17 0.62 -18.44 -0.08
N GLU A 18 -0.12 -19.46 0.35
CA GLU A 18 -0.43 -20.60 -0.48
C GLU A 18 -0.98 -19.94 -1.73
N GLN A 19 -0.21 -20.08 -2.81
CA GLN A 19 -0.66 -19.65 -4.10
C GLN A 19 -1.84 -20.55 -4.41
N ASP A 20 -3.03 -20.15 -3.95
CA ASP A 20 -4.28 -20.44 -4.63
C ASP A 20 -4.24 -19.70 -5.97
N ASN A 21 -3.27 -20.08 -6.81
CA ASN A 21 -3.23 -19.83 -8.24
C ASN A 21 -4.20 -20.79 -8.96
N SER A 22 -5.02 -21.54 -8.22
CA SER A 22 -6.04 -22.42 -8.79
C SER A 22 -7.21 -21.60 -9.34
N ASN A 23 -7.03 -20.97 -10.50
CA ASN A 23 -8.01 -20.90 -11.60
C ASN A 23 -7.68 -19.93 -12.76
N PHE A 24 -6.44 -19.48 -12.97
CA PHE A 24 -6.17 -18.72 -14.20
C PHE A 24 -6.16 -19.66 -15.42
N ASN A 25 -6.92 -19.31 -16.44
CA ASN A 25 -6.83 -19.99 -17.73
C ASN A 25 -5.59 -19.51 -18.52
N GLU A 26 -5.19 -20.26 -19.54
CA GLU A 26 -3.99 -19.95 -20.34
C GLU A 26 -4.00 -18.53 -20.94
N GLU A 27 -5.18 -18.00 -21.25
CA GLU A 27 -5.35 -16.65 -21.80
C GLU A 27 -5.16 -15.57 -20.72
N GLU A 28 -5.68 -15.78 -19.50
CA GLU A 28 -5.44 -14.89 -18.35
C GLU A 28 -3.96 -14.87 -17.96
N GLU A 29 -3.31 -16.04 -17.92
CA GLU A 29 -1.87 -16.12 -17.66
C GLU A 29 -1.08 -15.33 -18.69
N LYS A 30 -1.41 -15.48 -19.98
CA LYS A 30 -0.77 -14.73 -21.06
C LYS A 30 -0.97 -13.22 -20.90
N GLN A 31 -2.19 -12.77 -20.58
CA GLN A 31 -2.48 -11.36 -20.33
C GLN A 31 -1.67 -10.81 -19.14
N ILE A 32 -1.55 -11.58 -18.06
CA ILE A 32 -0.72 -11.22 -16.91
C ILE A 32 0.75 -11.10 -17.30
N GLN A 33 1.29 -12.06 -18.07
CA GLN A 33 2.68 -12.01 -18.52
C GLN A 33 2.96 -10.81 -19.45
N GLU A 34 2.04 -10.51 -20.37
CA GLU A 34 2.14 -9.32 -21.22
C GLU A 34 2.09 -8.03 -20.40
N ALA A 35 1.22 -7.95 -19.39
CA ALA A 35 1.13 -6.81 -18.51
C ALA A 35 2.43 -6.62 -17.70
N ILE A 36 2.98 -7.70 -17.15
CA ILE A 36 4.27 -7.68 -16.43
C ILE A 36 5.38 -7.15 -17.34
N LEU A 37 5.48 -7.67 -18.57
CA LEU A 37 6.48 -7.22 -19.54
C LEU A 37 6.34 -5.72 -19.84
N ARG A 38 5.13 -5.24 -20.12
CA ARG A 38 4.86 -3.82 -20.38
C ARG A 38 5.24 -2.94 -19.19
N LEU A 39 4.93 -3.37 -17.97
CA LEU A 39 5.26 -2.61 -16.75
C LEU A 39 6.77 -2.61 -16.47
N SER A 40 7.48 -3.71 -16.72
CA SER A 40 8.93 -3.80 -16.53
C SER A 40 9.73 -2.89 -17.47
N GLN A 41 9.15 -2.49 -18.60
CA GLN A 41 9.76 -1.60 -19.58
C GLN A 41 9.49 -0.11 -19.31
N ARG A 42 8.69 0.24 -18.29
CA ARG A 42 8.44 1.65 -17.94
C ARG A 42 9.70 2.29 -17.35
N GLU A 43 9.96 3.53 -17.74
CA GLU A 43 11.02 4.33 -17.12
C GLU A 43 10.63 4.74 -15.69
N GLU A 44 9.38 5.22 -15.54
CA GLU A 44 8.74 5.63 -14.30
C GLU A 44 8.23 4.43 -13.48
N PRO A 45 8.38 4.45 -12.14
CA PRO A 45 7.86 3.40 -11.28
C PRO A 45 6.33 3.37 -11.28
N VAL A 46 5.77 2.19 -10.96
CA VAL A 46 4.36 2.04 -10.63
C VAL A 46 4.13 2.66 -9.26
N ASN A 47 3.31 3.72 -9.21
CA ASN A 47 3.00 4.44 -7.97
C ASN A 47 1.81 3.77 -7.27
N ILE A 48 2.06 3.24 -6.08
CA ILE A 48 1.07 2.54 -5.26
C ILE A 48 0.82 3.37 -3.99
N LEU A 49 -0.42 3.80 -3.78
CA LEU A 49 -0.83 4.44 -2.54
C LEU A 49 -1.40 3.41 -1.58
N VAL A 50 -0.94 3.37 -0.34
CA VAL A 50 -1.46 2.47 0.70
C VAL A 50 -2.12 3.29 1.80
N ILE A 51 -3.43 3.10 1.93
CA ILE A 51 -4.25 3.80 2.91
C ILE A 51 -5.00 2.82 3.79
N GLY A 52 -5.36 3.24 4.99
CA GLY A 52 -6.11 2.41 5.94
C GLY A 52 -5.82 2.77 7.39
N PRO A 53 -6.64 2.29 8.33
CA PRO A 53 -6.51 2.66 9.73
C PRO A 53 -5.15 2.33 10.34
N THR A 54 -4.82 2.94 11.47
CA THR A 54 -3.62 2.56 12.23
C THR A 54 -3.75 1.11 12.75
N GLY A 55 -2.66 0.34 12.68
CA GLY A 55 -2.65 -1.04 13.16
C GLY A 55 -3.30 -2.08 12.24
N VAL A 56 -3.78 -1.72 11.05
CA VAL A 56 -4.35 -2.70 10.09
C VAL A 56 -3.31 -3.53 9.34
N GLY A 57 -2.01 -3.30 9.56
CA GLY A 57 -0.95 -4.09 8.91
C GLY A 57 -0.48 -3.56 7.55
N LYS A 58 -0.66 -2.26 7.26
CA LYS A 58 -0.12 -1.61 6.03
C LYS A 58 1.38 -1.85 5.87
N SER A 59 2.19 -1.54 6.88
CA SER A 59 3.65 -1.71 6.78
C SER A 59 4.04 -3.18 6.62
N THR A 60 3.29 -4.13 7.21
CA THR A 60 3.47 -5.57 6.95
C THR A 60 3.17 -5.92 5.49
N LEU A 61 2.07 -5.40 4.92
CA LEU A 61 1.72 -5.57 3.51
C LEU A 61 2.78 -4.97 2.58
N ILE A 62 3.30 -3.78 2.90
CA ILE A 62 4.34 -3.11 2.11
C ILE A 62 5.62 -3.94 2.10
N ASN A 63 6.05 -4.44 3.26
CA ASN A 63 7.22 -5.31 3.35
C ASN A 63 7.01 -6.62 2.57
N ALA A 64 5.79 -7.18 2.61
CA ALA A 64 5.46 -8.36 1.82
C ALA A 64 5.50 -8.08 0.31
N LEU A 65 5.02 -6.91 -0.12
CA LEU A 65 4.96 -6.50 -1.51
C LEU A 65 6.34 -6.20 -2.10
N LEU A 66 7.20 -5.52 -1.34
CA LEU A 66 8.52 -5.08 -1.81
C LEU A 66 9.65 -6.09 -1.50
N GLY A 67 9.40 -7.10 -0.67
CA GLY A 67 10.39 -8.11 -0.29
C GLY A 67 11.50 -7.57 0.61
N ASN A 68 12.71 -8.14 0.50
CA ASN A 68 13.83 -7.90 1.42
C ASN A 68 14.70 -6.67 1.08
N THR A 69 14.47 -6.01 -0.06
CA THR A 69 15.27 -4.87 -0.54
C THR A 69 14.39 -3.62 -0.64
N VAL A 70 14.15 -3.00 0.51
CA VAL A 70 13.37 -1.76 0.60
C VAL A 70 14.31 -0.60 0.93
N ALA A 71 14.32 0.42 0.07
CA ALA A 71 14.95 1.70 0.40
C ALA A 71 13.86 2.67 0.87
N LYS A 72 13.98 3.14 2.12
CA LYS A 72 13.18 4.27 2.59
C LYS A 72 13.73 5.52 1.93
N VAL A 73 12.95 6.14 1.05
CA VAL A 73 13.33 7.37 0.37
C VAL A 73 12.78 8.53 1.19
N GLY A 74 13.68 9.37 1.70
CA GLY A 74 13.26 10.63 2.32
C GLY A 74 12.68 11.55 1.27
N TYR A 75 11.44 12.01 1.45
CA TYR A 75 10.85 13.02 0.56
C TYR A 75 11.61 14.34 0.72
N GLY A 76 12.17 14.84 -0.39
CA GLY A 76 13.01 16.04 -0.41
C GLY A 76 12.23 17.32 -0.04
N ALA A 77 12.96 18.26 0.57
CA ALA A 77 12.47 19.53 1.10
C ALA A 77 11.64 20.34 0.07
N GLY A 78 10.31 20.33 0.18
CA GLY A 78 9.45 21.10 -0.73
C GLY A 78 7.97 21.15 -0.38
N SER A 79 7.36 20.08 0.14
CA SER A 79 5.96 20.10 0.56
C SER A 79 5.72 19.32 1.85
N VAL A 80 4.66 19.75 2.53
CA VAL A 80 4.34 19.50 3.93
C VAL A 80 3.70 18.12 4.03
N THR A 81 4.39 17.13 4.58
CA THR A 81 3.80 16.22 5.58
C THR A 81 4.82 15.19 6.03
N SER A 82 5.21 15.28 7.30
CA SER A 82 5.97 14.26 8.04
C SER A 82 5.22 12.94 8.23
N GLU A 83 4.06 12.78 7.59
CA GLU A 83 3.07 11.72 7.81
C GLU A 83 2.98 10.75 6.62
N VAL A 84 3.82 10.90 5.59
CA VAL A 84 3.88 10.00 4.44
C VAL A 84 5.29 9.45 4.29
N GLU A 85 5.40 8.13 4.25
CA GLU A 85 6.67 7.46 4.00
C GLU A 85 6.68 6.88 2.60
N VAL A 86 7.77 7.11 1.86
CA VAL A 86 7.93 6.61 0.50
C VAL A 86 8.96 5.50 0.48
N TYR A 87 8.58 4.39 -0.15
CA TYR A 87 9.38 3.20 -0.30
C TYR A 87 9.58 2.91 -1.78
N GLU A 88 10.81 2.64 -2.20
CA GLU A 88 11.11 2.19 -3.56
C GLU A 88 11.69 0.77 -3.53
N GLY A 89 11.31 -0.02 -4.52
CA GLY A 89 11.73 -1.40 -4.68
C GLY A 89 11.38 -1.95 -6.05
N GLU A 90 11.58 -3.25 -6.24
CA GLU A 90 11.33 -3.91 -7.51
C GLU A 90 10.64 -5.27 -7.30
N TYR A 91 9.65 -5.57 -8.13
CA TYR A 91 9.01 -6.89 -8.18
C TYR A 91 8.98 -7.41 -9.61
N ARG A 92 9.64 -8.54 -9.88
CA ARG A 92 9.72 -9.16 -11.21
C ARG A 92 10.14 -8.19 -12.33
N GLY A 93 11.15 -7.34 -12.10
CA GLY A 93 11.58 -6.35 -13.09
C GLY A 93 10.76 -5.05 -13.11
N ILE A 94 9.68 -4.97 -12.34
CA ILE A 94 8.81 -3.79 -12.28
C ILE A 94 9.27 -2.90 -11.14
N LYS A 95 9.66 -1.66 -11.46
CA LYS A 95 9.97 -0.63 -10.45
C LYS A 95 8.70 -0.22 -9.73
N LEU A 96 8.70 -0.28 -8.41
CA LEU A 96 7.59 0.08 -7.55
C LEU A 96 7.96 1.28 -6.68
N ARG A 97 7.02 2.22 -6.53
CA ARG A 97 7.08 3.28 -5.53
C ARG A 97 5.81 3.24 -4.70
N VAL A 98 5.97 2.96 -3.41
CA VAL A 98 4.87 2.77 -2.47
C VAL A 98 4.82 3.94 -1.50
N TYR A 99 3.65 4.55 -1.37
CA TYR A 99 3.38 5.67 -0.49
C TYR A 99 2.57 5.14 0.70
N ASP A 100 3.22 5.03 1.87
CA ASP A 100 2.58 4.67 3.13
C ASP A 100 2.07 5.93 3.81
N THR A 101 0.75 6.07 3.92
CA THR A 101 0.16 7.14 4.71
C THR A 101 0.12 6.71 6.18
N ALA A 102 0.55 7.59 7.10
CA ALA A 102 0.27 7.43 8.52
C ALA A 102 -1.22 7.08 8.68
N GLY A 103 -1.50 5.99 9.40
CA GLY A 103 -2.82 5.37 9.32
C GLY A 103 -3.94 6.29 9.74
N PHE A 104 -5.11 6.17 9.10
CA PHE A 104 -6.33 6.83 9.56
C PHE A 104 -6.56 6.47 11.04
N SER A 105 -6.41 7.45 11.94
CA SER A 105 -6.69 7.27 13.38
C SER A 105 -8.01 7.95 13.73
N ASP A 106 -8.70 7.43 14.76
CA ASP A 106 -9.92 8.01 15.35
C ASP A 106 -9.73 9.45 15.87
N THR A 107 -8.49 9.89 16.03
CA THR A 107 -8.13 11.24 16.44
C THR A 107 -7.92 12.12 15.21
N GLU A 108 -8.93 12.95 14.93
CA GLU A 108 -8.95 14.05 13.96
C GLU A 108 -8.69 13.68 12.49
N GLY A 109 -9.70 13.07 11.86
CA GLY A 109 -9.75 12.75 10.43
C GLY A 109 -9.57 13.92 9.45
N LYS A 110 -9.27 15.15 9.88
CA LYS A 110 -8.97 16.27 8.98
C LYS A 110 -7.52 16.25 8.45
N SER A 111 -6.54 15.78 9.24
CA SER A 111 -5.13 15.72 8.79
C SER A 111 -4.94 14.68 7.70
N ASN A 112 -5.41 13.45 7.96
CA ASN A 112 -5.26 12.32 7.04
C ASN A 112 -6.00 12.53 5.71
N VAL A 113 -7.14 13.21 5.75
CA VAL A 113 -7.91 13.60 4.56
C VAL A 113 -7.17 14.63 3.73
N ALA A 114 -6.58 15.65 4.35
CA ALA A 114 -5.78 16.64 3.62
C ALA A 114 -4.58 15.99 2.93
N ILE A 115 -3.91 15.05 3.61
CA ILE A 115 -2.76 14.31 3.10
C ILE A 115 -3.11 13.48 1.87
N VAL A 116 -4.13 12.61 1.96
CA VAL A 116 -4.50 11.76 0.83
C VAL A 116 -4.97 12.62 -0.35
N ARG A 117 -5.62 13.76 -0.10
CA ARG A 117 -6.00 14.70 -1.15
C ARG A 117 -4.81 15.39 -1.80
N GLU A 118 -3.88 15.94 -1.01
CA GLU A 118 -2.65 16.57 -1.52
C GLU A 118 -1.84 15.58 -2.36
N ILE A 119 -1.65 14.37 -1.83
CA ILE A 119 -0.94 13.31 -2.54
C ILE A 119 -1.69 12.92 -3.83
N ALA A 120 -3.01 12.77 -3.80
CA ALA A 120 -3.82 12.41 -4.97
C ALA A 120 -3.90 13.53 -6.03
N GLU A 121 -3.82 14.79 -5.62
CA GLU A 121 -3.80 15.95 -6.52
C GLU A 121 -2.41 16.14 -7.15
N GLU A 122 -1.33 15.90 -6.40
CA GLU A 122 0.04 16.05 -6.89
C GLU A 122 0.55 14.85 -7.70
N LYS A 123 0.06 13.64 -7.42
CA LYS A 123 0.63 12.39 -7.96
C LYS A 123 -0.42 11.56 -8.69
N LYS A 124 0.01 10.95 -9.80
CA LYS A 124 -0.79 9.93 -10.48
C LYS A 124 -0.50 8.57 -9.86
N PHE A 125 -1.49 8.02 -9.15
CA PHE A 125 -1.45 6.65 -8.67
C PHE A 125 -1.92 5.68 -9.76
N ASP A 126 -1.11 4.64 -9.95
CA ASP A 126 -1.46 3.50 -10.79
C ASP A 126 -2.36 2.52 -10.01
N LEU A 127 -2.20 2.44 -8.69
CA LEU A 127 -2.96 1.56 -7.79
C LEU A 127 -3.14 2.19 -6.41
N ILE A 128 -4.32 2.03 -5.83
CA ILE A 128 -4.63 2.45 -4.46
C ILE A 128 -5.05 1.21 -3.66
N LEU A 129 -4.35 0.92 -2.57
CA LEU A 129 -4.64 -0.18 -1.65
C LEU A 129 -5.35 0.35 -0.41
N ILE A 130 -6.62 -0.02 -0.24
CA ILE A 130 -7.45 0.37 0.89
C ILE A 130 -7.46 -0.78 1.90
N CYS A 131 -6.59 -0.70 2.90
CA CYS A 131 -6.37 -1.76 3.89
C CYS A 131 -7.35 -1.65 5.05
N MET A 132 -7.95 -2.78 5.42
CA MET A 132 -8.77 -2.92 6.63
C MET A 132 -8.58 -4.30 7.26
N ARG A 133 -8.94 -4.44 8.53
CA ARG A 133 -8.92 -5.74 9.22
C ARG A 133 -10.21 -6.50 8.93
N MET A 134 -10.11 -7.82 8.89
CA MET A 134 -11.27 -8.71 8.83
C MET A 134 -11.64 -9.18 10.24
N ASP A 135 -12.20 -8.30 11.08
CA ASP A 135 -12.56 -8.58 12.48
C ASP A 135 -14.08 -8.71 12.72
N GLY A 136 -14.84 -8.96 11.66
CA GLY A 136 -16.18 -9.54 11.74
C GLY A 136 -17.34 -8.54 11.81
N ARG A 137 -17.10 -7.22 11.89
CA ARG A 137 -18.16 -6.19 11.68
C ARG A 137 -17.58 -4.91 11.08
N ALA A 138 -18.25 -4.37 10.07
CA ALA A 138 -18.05 -2.97 9.68
C ALA A 138 -18.57 -2.08 10.81
N ASP A 139 -17.66 -1.62 11.66
CA ASP A 139 -17.97 -0.72 12.75
C ASP A 139 -18.13 0.72 12.25
N LYS A 140 -18.35 1.65 13.18
CA LYS A 140 -18.47 3.07 12.87
C LYS A 140 -17.19 3.62 12.20
N GLY A 141 -16.01 3.14 12.59
CA GLY A 141 -14.73 3.58 12.04
C GLY A 141 -14.59 3.24 10.56
N VAL A 142 -14.97 2.03 10.16
CA VAL A 142 -15.00 1.64 8.74
C VAL A 142 -15.96 2.52 7.95
N LYS A 143 -17.15 2.81 8.49
CA LYS A 143 -18.14 3.66 7.83
C LYS A 143 -17.66 5.10 7.65
N ASP A 144 -17.06 5.67 8.70
CA ASP A 144 -16.56 7.04 8.70
C ASP A 144 -15.37 7.19 7.72
N MET A 145 -14.51 6.16 7.65
CA MET A 145 -13.44 6.06 6.65
C MET A 145 -13.99 6.08 5.22
N PHE A 146 -14.94 5.20 4.89
CA PHE A 146 -15.49 5.15 3.52
C PHE A 146 -16.29 6.39 3.16
N THR A 147 -16.92 7.04 4.12
CA THR A 147 -17.60 8.32 3.90
C THR A 147 -16.58 9.40 3.55
N SER A 148 -15.49 9.48 4.32
CA SER A 148 -14.40 10.43 4.06
C SER A 148 -13.74 10.17 2.71
N LEU A 149 -13.45 8.90 2.38
CA LEU A 149 -12.90 8.54 1.07
C LEU A 149 -13.87 8.84 -0.08
N GLY A 150 -15.18 8.64 0.13
CA GLY A 150 -16.21 8.98 -0.85
C GLY A 150 -16.25 10.46 -1.21
N ASP A 151 -15.99 11.33 -0.25
CA ASP A 151 -15.93 12.78 -0.46
C ASP A 151 -14.65 13.23 -1.19
N MET A 152 -13.58 12.42 -1.13
CA MET A 152 -12.26 12.78 -1.64
C MET A 152 -11.92 12.15 -2.99
N MET A 153 -12.26 10.88 -3.15
CA MET A 153 -11.83 10.07 -4.29
C MET A 153 -12.78 10.26 -5.46
N ASN A 154 -12.21 10.63 -6.60
CA ASN A 154 -12.97 10.69 -7.85
C ASN A 154 -13.15 9.28 -8.45
N LYS A 155 -13.95 9.20 -9.52
CA LYS A 155 -14.27 7.93 -10.21
C LYS A 155 -13.02 7.17 -10.67
N GLU A 156 -12.02 7.86 -11.21
CA GLU A 156 -10.77 7.26 -11.70
C GLU A 156 -9.96 6.65 -10.54
N MET A 157 -9.93 7.30 -9.37
CA MET A 157 -9.28 6.77 -8.18
C MET A 157 -9.96 5.50 -7.70
N TRP A 158 -11.29 5.48 -7.66
CA TRP A 158 -12.06 4.27 -7.31
C TRP A 158 -11.82 3.11 -8.28
N GLU A 159 -11.73 3.39 -9.59
CA GLU A 159 -11.43 2.39 -10.62
C GLU A 159 -10.02 1.79 -10.47
N ARG A 160 -9.11 2.49 -9.81
CA ARG A 160 -7.74 2.02 -9.50
C ARG A 160 -7.59 1.52 -8.06
N SER A 161 -8.68 1.34 -7.32
CA SER A 161 -8.63 0.96 -5.91
C SER A 161 -8.91 -0.52 -5.71
N VAL A 162 -8.13 -1.15 -4.83
CA VAL A 162 -8.31 -2.51 -4.35
C VAL A 162 -8.48 -2.48 -2.83
N ILE A 163 -9.55 -3.11 -2.34
CA ILE A 163 -9.75 -3.30 -0.90
C ILE A 163 -8.93 -4.50 -0.44
N VAL A 164 -8.04 -4.28 0.52
CA VAL A 164 -7.17 -5.31 1.08
C VAL A 164 -7.65 -5.66 2.47
N LEU A 165 -8.13 -6.90 2.64
CA LEU A 165 -8.51 -7.45 3.94
C LEU A 165 -7.30 -8.13 4.58
N THR A 166 -6.93 -7.67 5.77
CA THR A 166 -5.79 -8.17 6.55
C THR A 166 -6.28 -8.95 7.78
N HIS A 167 -5.40 -9.75 8.39
CA HIS A 167 -5.70 -10.60 9.55
C HIS A 167 -6.74 -11.70 9.27
N THR A 168 -6.59 -12.43 8.16
CA THR A 168 -7.38 -13.62 7.84
C THR A 168 -6.77 -14.85 8.49
N ASN A 169 -6.94 -15.01 9.80
CA ASN A 169 -6.60 -16.27 10.47
C ASN A 169 -7.67 -16.55 11.54
N THR A 170 -8.60 -17.43 11.20
CA THR A 170 -9.53 -18.09 12.14
C THR A 170 -9.39 -19.59 11.96
#